data_AF-A0A8D1GQB3-F1
#
_entry.id   AF-A0A8D1GQB3-F1
#
_cell.length_a   1.000
_cell.length_b   1.000
_cell.length_c   1.000
_cell.angle_alpha   90.00
_cell.angle_beta   90.00
_cell.angle_gamma   90.00
#
_symmetry.space_group_name_H-M   'P 1'
#
loop_
_entity.id
_entity.type
_entity.pdbx_description
1 polymer ?
#
loop_
_entity_poly.entity_id
_entity_poly.type
_entity_poly.pdbx_seq_one_letter_code
_entity_poly.pdbx_strand_id
1 'polypeptide(L)'
;RFDVETRHVFIGDHSGQVTILKLEQENCTLVTTFRGHTGGVTALCWDPVQRVLFSGSSDHSVIMWDIGGRKGTAIELQGHNDKVQALSYAQHTRQLISCGGDGGIVVWNMDVERQETPEWLDSDSCQKCDQPFFWNFKQMWDSKKIGLRQHHCRKCGKAVCGKCSSKRSSIPLMGFEFEVRVCDSCHESITDEERAPTATFHDSKHNIVHVHFDATRGWLLTSGTDKVIKLWDMTPVVS
;
A
#
# COMPACT_ATOMS: atom_id res chain seq x y z
N ARG A 1 -17.93 -1.82 -1.49
CA ARG A 1 -18.03 -3.19 -2.09
C ARG A 1 -18.96 -4.03 -1.22
N PHE A 2 -19.60 -5.06 -1.77
CA PHE A 2 -20.55 -5.90 -1.02
C PHE A 2 -20.17 -7.36 -1.19
N ASP A 3 -20.13 -8.10 -0.08
CA ASP A 3 -20.02 -9.54 -0.03
C ASP A 3 -21.43 -10.14 0.11
N VAL A 4 -21.87 -10.83 -0.94
CA VAL A 4 -23.22 -11.41 -1.02
C VAL A 4 -23.38 -12.58 -0.05
N GLU A 5 -22.34 -13.39 0.15
CA GLU A 5 -22.41 -14.61 0.95
C GLU A 5 -22.56 -14.28 2.44
N THR A 6 -21.72 -13.37 2.92
CA THR A 6 -21.68 -13.01 4.34
C THR A 6 -22.54 -11.79 4.68
N ARG A 7 -23.12 -11.15 3.66
CA ARG A 7 -23.89 -9.89 3.76
C ARG A 7 -23.11 -8.73 4.40
N HIS A 8 -21.79 -8.68 4.19
CA HIS A 8 -20.96 -7.56 4.64
C HIS A 8 -20.80 -6.50 3.55
N VAL A 9 -20.85 -5.23 3.95
CA VAL A 9 -20.54 -4.08 3.10
C VAL A 9 -19.25 -3.45 3.59
N PHE A 10 -18.35 -3.17 2.65
CA PHE A 10 -17.13 -2.43 2.86
C PHE A 10 -17.29 -1.01 2.31
N ILE A 11 -17.08 -0.02 3.16
CA ILE A 11 -17.24 1.41 2.83
C ILE A 11 -15.93 2.12 3.15
N GLY A 12 -15.36 2.79 2.14
CA GLY A 12 -14.22 3.68 2.32
C GLY A 12 -14.71 5.11 2.43
N ASP A 13 -14.12 5.91 3.30
CA ASP A 13 -14.46 7.33 3.45
C ASP A 13 -13.32 8.27 3.05
N HIS A 14 -13.64 9.57 2.98
CA HIS A 14 -12.67 10.62 2.64
C HIS A 14 -11.62 10.87 3.72
N SER A 15 -11.80 10.32 4.93
CA SER A 15 -10.82 10.42 6.02
C SER A 15 -9.78 9.29 6.01
N GLY A 16 -9.90 8.34 5.08
CA GLY A 16 -8.99 7.20 4.97
C GLY A 16 -9.40 5.98 5.78
N GLN A 17 -10.62 5.97 6.32
CA GLN A 17 -11.14 4.85 7.08
C GLN A 17 -11.90 3.89 6.17
N VAL A 18 -11.77 2.60 6.46
CA VAL A 18 -12.57 1.54 5.85
C VAL A 18 -13.48 0.97 6.91
N THR A 19 -14.78 1.15 6.76
CA THR A 19 -15.81 0.68 7.67
C THR A 19 -16.47 -0.58 7.12
N ILE A 20 -16.61 -1.59 7.99
CA ILE A 20 -17.28 -2.85 7.69
C ILE A 20 -18.62 -2.86 8.40
N LEU A 21 -19.66 -3.04 7.62
CA LEU A 21 -21.03 -3.14 8.10
C LEU A 21 -21.59 -4.51 7.75
N LYS A 22 -22.41 -5.08 8.63
CA LYS A 22 -23.20 -6.27 8.34
C LYS A 22 -24.64 -5.84 8.06
N LEU A 23 -25.15 -6.24 6.90
CA LEU A 23 -26.52 -5.96 6.50
C LEU A 23 -27.43 -7.10 6.95
N GLU A 24 -28.38 -6.77 7.81
CA GLU A 24 -29.49 -7.62 8.19
C GLU A 24 -30.75 -7.21 7.38
N GLN A 25 -31.88 -7.91 7.53
CA GLN A 25 -33.06 -7.68 6.68
C GLN A 25 -33.57 -6.23 6.75
N GLU A 26 -33.55 -5.62 7.93
CA GLU A 26 -34.06 -4.25 8.13
C GLU A 26 -33.06 -3.32 8.84
N ASN A 27 -31.91 -3.86 9.28
CA ASN A 27 -30.92 -3.13 10.05
C ASN A 27 -29.51 -3.27 9.47
N CYS A 28 -28.66 -2.34 9.86
CA CYS A 28 -27.24 -2.34 9.51
C CYS A 28 -26.44 -2.22 10.80
N THR A 29 -25.55 -3.17 11.07
CA THR A 29 -24.72 -3.18 12.28
C THR A 29 -23.26 -2.89 11.92
N LEU A 30 -22.63 -2.01 12.69
CA LEU A 30 -21.19 -1.75 12.57
C LEU A 30 -20.42 -2.96 13.11
N VAL A 31 -19.58 -3.54 12.27
CA VAL A 31 -18.69 -4.65 12.67
C VAL A 31 -17.38 -4.09 13.19
N THR A 32 -16.68 -3.30 12.37
CA THR A 32 -15.39 -2.70 12.71
C THR A 32 -15.02 -1.59 11.74
N THR A 33 -13.98 -0.83 12.09
CA THR A 33 -13.39 0.20 11.23
C THR A 33 -11.87 0.04 11.21
N PHE A 34 -11.30 -0.06 10.02
CA PHE A 34 -9.87 -0.06 9.79
C PHE A 34 -9.36 1.36 9.52
N ARG A 35 -8.21 1.68 10.11
CA ARG A 35 -7.49 2.93 9.93
C ARG A 35 -6.08 2.61 9.47
N GLY A 36 -5.65 3.23 8.38
CA GLY A 36 -4.29 3.03 7.87
C GLY A 36 -3.94 4.00 6.75
N HIS A 37 -4.90 4.34 5.89
CA HIS A 37 -4.69 5.38 4.90
C HIS A 37 -4.58 6.77 5.54
N THR A 38 -3.70 7.59 4.98
CA THR A 38 -3.53 9.00 5.37
C THR A 38 -4.31 9.96 4.46
N GLY A 39 -4.86 9.42 3.37
CA GLY A 39 -5.76 10.10 2.44
C GLY A 39 -7.09 9.36 2.30
N GLY A 40 -8.04 9.94 1.58
CA GLY A 40 -9.36 9.36 1.37
C GLY A 40 -9.32 8.07 0.57
N VAL A 41 -10.14 7.09 0.96
CA VAL A 41 -10.30 5.83 0.24
C VAL A 41 -11.12 6.08 -1.02
N THR A 42 -10.53 5.83 -2.18
CA THR A 42 -11.11 6.09 -3.51
C THR A 42 -11.68 4.83 -4.15
N ALA A 43 -11.09 3.68 -3.84
CA ALA A 43 -11.44 2.40 -4.43
C ALA A 43 -11.38 1.28 -3.40
N LEU A 44 -12.25 0.29 -3.58
CA LEU A 44 -12.27 -0.95 -2.81
C LEU A 44 -12.36 -2.13 -3.75
N CYS A 45 -11.73 -3.25 -3.42
CA CYS A 45 -11.89 -4.53 -4.10
C CYS A 45 -11.90 -5.67 -3.07
N TRP A 46 -12.72 -6.69 -3.27
CA TRP A 46 -12.92 -7.77 -2.30
C TRP A 46 -12.62 -9.12 -2.94
N ASP A 47 -11.81 -9.92 -2.25
CA ASP A 47 -11.66 -11.34 -2.53
C ASP A 47 -12.38 -12.17 -1.45
N PRO A 48 -13.56 -12.76 -1.76
CA PRO A 48 -14.28 -13.61 -0.82
C PRO A 48 -13.56 -14.93 -0.53
N VAL A 49 -12.69 -15.42 -1.44
CA VAL A 49 -12.04 -16.72 -1.29
C VAL A 49 -10.92 -16.65 -0.24
N GLN A 50 -10.01 -15.68 -0.37
CA GLN A 50 -8.95 -15.47 0.64
C GLN A 50 -9.39 -14.58 1.80
N ARG A 51 -10.58 -13.99 1.73
CA ARG A 51 -11.12 -13.01 2.70
C ARG A 51 -10.22 -11.78 2.85
N VAL A 52 -9.74 -11.29 1.72
CA VAL A 52 -8.84 -10.14 1.63
C VAL A 52 -9.56 -8.96 1.00
N LEU A 53 -9.48 -7.80 1.66
CA LEU A 53 -9.97 -6.54 1.13
C LEU A 53 -8.79 -5.70 0.66
N PHE A 54 -8.92 -5.09 -0.50
CA PHE A 54 -7.98 -4.11 -1.02
C PHE A 54 -8.63 -2.73 -0.98
N SER A 55 -7.90 -1.74 -0.47
CA SER A 55 -8.30 -0.33 -0.52
C SER A 55 -7.26 0.48 -1.26
N GLY A 56 -7.69 1.30 -2.21
CA GLY A 56 -6.87 2.29 -2.90
C GLY A 56 -7.20 3.67 -2.36
N SER A 57 -6.20 4.54 -2.25
CA SER A 57 -6.35 5.83 -1.59
C SER A 57 -5.70 6.99 -2.34
N SER A 58 -6.14 8.18 -1.98
CA SER A 58 -5.53 9.43 -2.43
C SER A 58 -4.13 9.69 -1.84
N ASP A 59 -3.66 8.86 -0.91
CA ASP A 59 -2.28 8.87 -0.39
C ASP A 59 -1.28 8.10 -1.27
N HIS A 60 -1.71 7.65 -2.46
CA HIS A 60 -0.91 6.95 -3.46
C HIS A 60 -0.58 5.50 -3.11
N SER A 61 -1.14 4.99 -2.00
CA SER A 61 -0.97 3.60 -1.59
C SER A 61 -2.22 2.77 -1.87
N VAL A 62 -1.99 1.46 -1.97
CA VAL A 62 -3.02 0.44 -1.82
C VAL A 62 -2.75 -0.29 -0.50
N ILE A 63 -3.77 -0.56 0.31
CA ILE A 63 -3.62 -1.42 1.49
C ILE A 63 -4.38 -2.73 1.25
N MET A 64 -3.71 -3.84 1.52
CA MET A 64 -4.28 -5.17 1.61
C MET A 64 -4.61 -5.49 3.06
N TRP A 65 -5.88 -5.75 3.35
CA TRP A 65 -6.41 -6.11 4.66
C TRP A 65 -6.81 -7.58 4.67
N ASP A 66 -6.15 -8.39 5.50
CA ASP A 66 -6.60 -9.75 5.81
C ASP A 66 -7.71 -9.70 6.88
N ILE A 67 -8.95 -9.97 6.48
CA ILE A 67 -10.13 -9.80 7.34
C ILE A 67 -10.52 -11.11 8.03
N GLY A 68 -10.09 -12.27 7.54
CA GLY A 68 -10.61 -13.52 8.07
C GLY A 68 -9.89 -14.79 7.66
N GLY A 69 -8.64 -14.72 7.20
CA GLY A 69 -7.94 -15.90 6.67
C GLY A 69 -6.66 -16.30 7.37
N ARG A 70 -5.86 -15.36 7.92
CA ARG A 70 -4.51 -15.70 8.41
C ARG A 70 -4.15 -15.05 9.74
N LYS A 71 -3.73 -13.78 9.72
CA LYS A 71 -3.10 -13.09 10.86
C LYS A 71 -3.77 -11.77 11.22
N GLY A 72 -4.76 -11.32 10.43
CA GLY A 72 -5.39 -10.00 10.65
C GLY A 72 -4.47 -8.85 10.23
N THR A 73 -3.65 -9.07 9.21
CA THR A 73 -2.55 -8.20 8.82
C THR A 73 -2.98 -7.09 7.85
N ALA A 74 -2.30 -5.96 7.91
CA ALA A 74 -2.43 -4.85 6.97
C ALA A 74 -1.10 -4.59 6.26
N ILE A 75 -1.08 -4.77 4.94
CA ILE A 75 0.12 -4.60 4.12
C ILE A 75 -0.09 -3.45 3.16
N GLU A 76 0.78 -2.46 3.26
CA GLU A 76 0.81 -1.33 2.34
C GLU A 76 1.55 -1.71 1.06
N LEU A 77 0.99 -1.34 -0.09
CA LEU A 77 1.52 -1.54 -1.43
C LEU A 77 1.70 -0.16 -2.08
N GLN A 78 2.95 0.24 -2.27
CA GLN A 78 3.35 1.49 -2.89
C GLN A 78 3.96 1.25 -4.27
N GLY A 79 3.24 1.69 -5.29
CA GLY A 79 3.63 1.61 -6.69
C GLY A 79 3.01 2.71 -7.56
N HIS A 80 2.32 3.69 -6.96
CA HIS A 80 1.75 4.82 -7.69
C HIS A 80 2.42 6.12 -7.26
N ASN A 81 2.58 7.04 -8.22
CA ASN A 81 3.11 8.39 -8.00
C ASN A 81 2.00 9.43 -7.80
N ASP A 82 0.74 9.05 -7.99
CA ASP A 82 -0.44 9.86 -7.72
C ASP A 82 -1.55 8.99 -7.12
N LYS A 83 -2.71 9.58 -6.84
CA LYS A 83 -3.87 8.93 -6.21
C LYS A 83 -4.19 7.63 -6.92
N VAL A 84 -4.29 6.53 -6.18
CA VAL A 84 -4.94 5.32 -6.68
C VAL A 84 -6.41 5.66 -6.81
N GLN A 85 -7.05 5.35 -7.94
CA GLN A 85 -8.45 5.72 -8.19
C GLN A 85 -9.32 4.51 -8.47
N ALA A 86 -8.74 3.42 -8.96
CA ALA A 86 -9.50 2.25 -9.33
C ALA A 86 -8.74 0.96 -8.99
N LEU A 87 -9.49 -0.06 -8.57
CA LEU A 87 -8.97 -1.39 -8.25
C LEU A 87 -9.85 -2.46 -8.91
N SER A 88 -9.23 -3.49 -9.46
CA SER A 88 -9.89 -4.71 -9.93
C SER A 88 -9.04 -5.93 -9.58
N TYR A 89 -9.69 -7.01 -9.14
CA TYR A 89 -9.01 -8.22 -8.71
C TYR A 89 -9.32 -9.36 -9.67
N ALA A 90 -8.26 -10.00 -10.17
CA ALA A 90 -8.31 -11.19 -10.99
C ALA A 90 -8.20 -12.43 -10.10
N GLN A 91 -9.34 -13.03 -9.75
CA GLN A 91 -9.37 -14.16 -8.82
C GLN A 91 -8.63 -15.41 -9.32
N HIS A 92 -8.69 -15.69 -10.62
CA HIS A 92 -8.14 -16.92 -11.22
C HIS A 92 -6.60 -16.94 -11.22
N THR A 93 -5.97 -15.79 -11.44
CA THR A 93 -4.51 -15.60 -11.45
C THR A 93 -3.98 -14.98 -10.16
N ARG A 94 -4.86 -14.67 -9.20
CA ARG A 94 -4.53 -14.01 -7.93
C ARG A 94 -3.71 -12.73 -8.12
N GLN A 95 -4.12 -11.91 -9.08
CA GLN A 95 -3.50 -10.62 -9.35
C GLN A 95 -4.42 -9.47 -9.00
N LEU A 96 -3.88 -8.43 -8.36
CA LEU A 96 -4.59 -7.16 -8.18
C LEU A 96 -4.13 -6.19 -9.26
N ILE A 97 -5.08 -5.53 -9.90
CA ILE A 97 -4.83 -4.44 -10.84
C ILE A 97 -5.23 -3.14 -10.14
N SER A 98 -4.26 -2.23 -9.99
CA SER A 98 -4.51 -0.88 -9.52
C SER A 98 -4.21 0.14 -10.59
N CYS A 99 -5.06 1.15 -10.66
CA CYS A 99 -4.90 2.26 -11.60
C CYS A 99 -4.97 3.60 -10.86
N GLY A 100 -4.14 4.54 -11.27
CA GLY A 100 -4.00 5.83 -10.62
C GLY A 100 -4.16 7.04 -11.54
N GLY A 101 -4.18 8.22 -10.91
CA GLY A 101 -4.16 9.52 -11.58
C GLY A 101 -2.86 9.79 -12.34
N ASP A 102 -1.80 9.04 -12.01
CA ASP A 102 -0.50 9.03 -12.69
C ASP A 102 -0.57 8.33 -14.06
N GLY A 103 -1.70 7.71 -14.39
CA GLY A 103 -1.88 6.90 -15.59
C GLY A 103 -1.16 5.56 -15.54
N GLY A 104 -0.59 5.19 -14.39
CA GLY A 104 -0.02 3.88 -14.16
C GLY A 104 -1.11 2.83 -14.01
N ILE A 105 -0.91 1.68 -14.65
CA ILE A 105 -1.58 0.42 -14.36
C ILE A 105 -0.52 -0.48 -13.71
N VAL A 106 -0.75 -0.82 -12.45
CA VAL A 106 0.14 -1.69 -11.68
C VAL A 106 -0.55 -3.02 -11.47
N VAL A 107 0.12 -4.10 -11.87
CA VAL A 107 -0.36 -5.47 -11.68
C VAL A 107 0.47 -6.11 -10.59
N TRP A 108 -0.17 -6.34 -9.45
CA TRP A 108 0.45 -6.89 -8.26
C TRP A 108 0.26 -8.39 -8.20
N ASN A 109 1.35 -9.13 -8.00
CA ASN A 109 1.28 -10.54 -7.69
C ASN A 109 0.85 -10.73 -6.22
N MET A 110 -0.25 -11.47 -5.98
CA MET A 110 -0.75 -11.82 -4.63
C MET A 110 -0.50 -13.28 -4.22
N ASP A 111 0.31 -14.00 -4.99
CA ASP A 111 0.84 -15.32 -4.59
C ASP A 111 2.11 -15.23 -3.75
N VAL A 112 2.76 -14.07 -3.72
CA VAL A 112 3.95 -13.85 -2.90
C VAL A 112 3.58 -13.69 -1.42
N GLU A 113 4.39 -14.27 -0.53
CA GLU A 113 4.23 -14.07 0.90
C GLU A 113 4.80 -12.70 1.29
N ARG A 114 3.90 -11.72 1.46
CA ARG A 114 4.25 -10.37 1.86
C ARG A 114 4.43 -10.25 3.37
N GLN A 115 5.26 -9.28 3.78
CA GLN A 115 5.57 -8.99 5.16
C GLN A 115 5.01 -7.62 5.55
N GLU A 116 4.47 -7.53 6.76
CA GLU A 116 4.07 -6.24 7.31
C GLU A 116 5.28 -5.35 7.56
N THR A 117 5.06 -4.05 7.43
CA THR A 117 6.08 -3.08 7.81
C THR A 117 6.13 -2.98 9.33
N PRO A 118 7.32 -2.94 9.93
CA PRO A 118 7.44 -2.76 11.37
C PRO A 118 6.89 -1.41 11.79
N GLU A 119 6.34 -1.36 13.00
CA GLU A 119 5.92 -0.12 13.62
C GLU A 119 7.09 0.85 13.76
N TRP A 120 6.79 2.14 13.62
CA TRP A 120 7.77 3.18 13.82
C TRP A 120 8.09 3.31 15.30
N LEU A 121 9.37 3.19 15.62
CA LEU A 121 9.84 3.37 16.98
C LEU A 121 10.01 4.86 17.23
N ASP A 122 9.40 5.35 18.30
CA ASP A 122 9.66 6.68 18.81
C ASP A 122 10.96 6.70 19.61
N SER A 123 11.77 7.73 19.38
CA SER A 123 13.01 7.93 20.11
C SER A 123 13.40 9.40 20.06
N ASP A 124 14.02 9.89 21.13
CA ASP A 124 14.56 11.25 21.22
C ASP A 124 15.96 11.39 20.63
N SER A 125 16.55 10.27 20.17
CA SER A 125 17.87 10.21 19.56
C SER A 125 17.89 9.21 18.40
N CYS A 126 18.83 9.39 17.48
CA CYS A 126 19.08 8.42 16.42
C CYS A 126 19.48 7.06 17.01
N GLN A 127 18.69 6.02 16.77
CA GLN A 127 18.94 4.65 17.28
C GLN A 127 20.12 3.93 16.59
N LYS A 128 20.98 4.67 15.90
CA LYS A 128 22.19 4.19 15.21
C LYS A 128 23.46 4.90 15.66
N CYS A 129 23.38 6.19 15.98
CA CYS A 129 24.56 6.98 16.36
C CYS A 129 24.36 7.82 17.63
N ASP A 130 23.23 7.65 18.31
CA ASP A 130 22.84 8.29 19.58
C ASP A 130 22.85 9.82 19.56
N GLN A 131 22.86 10.41 18.36
CA GLN A 131 22.74 11.86 18.19
C GLN A 131 21.31 12.29 18.50
N PRO A 132 21.12 13.35 19.30
CA PRO A 132 19.80 13.82 19.67
C PRO A 132 19.03 14.32 18.46
N PHE A 133 17.71 14.13 18.46
CA PHE A 133 16.83 14.86 17.55
C PHE A 133 16.56 16.27 18.06
N PHE A 134 16.08 17.16 17.18
CA PHE A 134 16.01 18.60 17.46
C PHE A 134 15.11 18.99 18.64
N TRP A 135 14.20 18.11 19.10
CA TRP A 135 13.37 18.35 20.28
C TRP A 135 14.03 17.91 21.60
N ASN A 136 15.09 17.10 21.55
CA ASN A 136 15.80 16.64 22.74
C ASN A 136 16.80 17.69 23.22
N PHE A 137 16.26 18.84 23.67
CA PHE A 137 17.04 20.00 24.07
C PHE A 137 18.02 19.67 25.20
N LYS A 138 17.59 18.84 26.15
CA LYS A 138 18.41 18.42 27.29
C LYS A 138 19.70 17.76 26.81
N GLN A 139 19.61 16.72 25.98
CA GLN A 139 20.79 16.02 25.48
C GLN A 139 21.61 16.88 24.51
N MET A 140 20.97 17.75 23.72
CA MET A 140 21.67 18.73 22.89
C MET A 140 22.54 19.67 23.73
N TRP A 141 21.99 20.19 24.83
CA TRP A 141 22.69 21.07 25.76
C TRP A 141 23.83 20.35 26.48
N ASP A 142 23.56 19.17 27.02
CA ASP A 142 24.54 18.36 27.78
C ASP A 142 25.72 17.92 26.90
N SER A 143 25.44 17.53 25.65
CA SER A 143 26.47 17.05 24.71
C SER A 143 27.09 18.15 23.84
N LYS A 144 26.57 19.38 23.91
CA LYS A 144 26.93 20.51 23.02
C LYS A 144 26.82 20.17 21.53
N LYS A 145 25.75 19.46 21.15
CA LYS A 145 25.49 19.04 19.76
C LYS A 145 24.16 19.61 19.26
N ILE A 146 24.11 19.91 17.97
CA ILE A 146 22.87 20.33 17.30
C ILE A 146 22.05 19.08 16.98
N GLY A 147 20.77 19.12 17.33
CA GLY A 147 19.85 18.03 17.07
C GLY A 147 19.53 17.84 15.59
N LEU A 148 19.27 16.60 15.20
CA LEU A 148 19.02 16.22 13.82
C LEU A 148 17.50 16.08 13.55
N ARG A 149 17.12 16.09 12.27
CA ARG A 149 15.78 15.69 11.84
C ARG A 149 15.64 14.16 11.96
N GLN A 150 14.53 13.71 12.51
CA GLN A 150 14.17 12.29 12.54
C GLN A 150 13.63 11.84 11.18
N HIS A 151 14.04 10.64 10.81
CA HIS A 151 13.45 9.82 9.76
C HIS A 151 13.22 8.42 10.33
N HIS A 152 12.45 7.60 9.61
CA HIS A 152 12.24 6.20 9.97
C HIS A 152 12.80 5.28 8.88
N CYS A 153 13.44 4.19 9.30
CA CYS A 153 13.88 3.14 8.39
C CYS A 153 12.68 2.26 8.01
N ARG A 154 12.37 2.14 6.73
CA ARG A 154 11.19 1.36 6.29
C ARG A 154 11.30 -0.15 6.52
N LYS A 155 12.52 -0.71 6.57
CA LYS A 155 12.75 -2.15 6.84
C LYS A 155 12.67 -2.53 8.32
N CYS A 156 13.08 -1.64 9.24
CA CYS A 156 13.21 -2.00 10.66
C CYS A 156 12.50 -1.07 11.64
N GLY A 157 11.80 -0.04 11.17
CA GLY A 157 10.99 0.87 12.01
C GLY A 157 11.80 1.85 12.84
N LYS A 158 13.13 1.69 12.92
CA LYS A 158 13.99 2.52 13.77
C LYS A 158 13.96 4.00 13.41
N ALA A 159 13.93 4.85 14.42
CA ALA A 159 14.17 6.28 14.30
C ALA A 159 15.66 6.54 14.03
N VAL A 160 15.95 7.11 12.87
CA VAL A 160 17.31 7.33 12.35
C VAL A 160 17.47 8.74 11.83
N CYS A 161 18.68 9.28 11.91
CA CYS A 161 19.01 10.56 11.29
C CYS A 161 19.37 10.38 9.81
N GLY A 162 19.45 11.48 9.07
CA GLY A 162 19.79 11.46 7.64
C GLY A 162 21.16 10.84 7.34
N LYS A 163 22.14 10.98 8.24
CA LYS A 163 23.49 10.41 8.08
C LYS A 163 23.51 8.88 8.20
N CYS A 164 22.64 8.30 9.03
CA CYS A 164 22.55 6.84 9.23
C CYS A 164 21.53 6.17 8.31
N SER A 165 20.93 6.95 7.39
CA SER A 165 19.94 6.49 6.41
C SER A 165 20.21 7.16 5.07
N SER A 166 21.48 7.17 4.66
CA SER A 166 21.92 7.86 3.45
C SER A 166 21.43 7.17 2.17
N LYS A 167 21.16 5.87 2.26
CA LYS A 167 20.77 5.01 1.13
C LYS A 167 19.24 4.81 1.06
N ARG A 168 18.78 4.43 -0.13
CA ARG A 168 17.41 3.99 -0.39
C ARG A 168 17.42 2.59 -1.00
N SER A 169 16.31 1.88 -0.90
CA SER A 169 16.12 0.57 -1.53
C SER A 169 14.64 0.35 -1.79
N SER A 170 14.30 -0.37 -2.86
CA SER A 170 13.02 -1.05 -2.95
C SER A 170 13.00 -2.22 -1.95
N ILE A 171 11.80 -2.55 -1.46
CA ILE A 171 11.52 -3.73 -0.64
C ILE A 171 10.14 -4.29 -1.06
N PRO A 172 10.02 -4.89 -2.26
CA PRO A 172 8.74 -5.35 -2.80
C PRO A 172 7.96 -6.31 -1.90
N LEU A 173 8.63 -7.17 -1.13
CA LEU A 173 7.96 -8.07 -0.16
C LEU A 173 7.23 -7.32 0.98
N MET A 174 7.71 -6.12 1.34
CA MET A 174 7.03 -5.20 2.26
C MET A 174 6.11 -4.21 1.52
N GLY A 175 5.91 -4.43 0.21
CA GLY A 175 5.06 -3.65 -0.66
C GLY A 175 5.68 -2.36 -1.21
N PHE A 176 6.97 -2.14 -1.05
CA PHE A 176 7.65 -0.96 -1.61
C PHE A 176 8.33 -1.30 -2.93
N GLU A 177 7.63 -1.10 -4.04
CA GLU A 177 8.21 -1.22 -5.38
C GLU A 177 9.11 -0.02 -5.71
N PHE A 178 8.82 1.15 -5.13
CA PHE A 178 9.66 2.34 -5.23
C PHE A 178 10.70 2.43 -4.11
N GLU A 179 11.76 3.19 -4.36
CA GLU A 179 12.86 3.37 -3.43
C GLU A 179 12.46 4.13 -2.16
N VAL A 180 12.43 3.41 -1.05
CA VAL A 180 12.17 3.94 0.29
C VAL A 180 13.45 4.12 1.10
N ARG A 181 13.39 5.02 2.08
CA ARG A 181 14.50 5.26 2.99
C ARG A 181 14.71 4.05 3.90
N VAL A 182 15.95 3.57 3.93
CA VAL A 182 16.39 2.52 4.85
C VAL A 182 17.65 2.98 5.57
N CYS A 183 17.87 2.51 6.79
CA CYS A 183 19.15 2.74 7.47
C CYS A 183 20.26 1.98 6.74
N ASP A 184 21.50 2.48 6.80
CA ASP A 184 22.60 1.96 5.97
C ASP A 184 22.85 0.45 6.23
N SER A 185 22.73 0.00 7.49
CA SER A 185 22.83 -1.41 7.83
C SER A 185 21.69 -2.27 7.25
N CYS A 186 20.47 -1.71 7.15
CA CYS A 186 19.36 -2.43 6.53
C CYS A 186 19.56 -2.52 5.03
N HIS A 187 20.04 -1.44 4.40
CA HIS A 187 20.37 -1.43 2.98
C HIS A 187 21.36 -2.55 2.62
N GLU A 188 22.40 -2.71 3.44
CA GLU A 188 23.42 -3.76 3.25
C GLU A 188 22.88 -5.18 3.51
N SER A 189 21.87 -5.32 4.37
CA SER A 189 21.22 -6.60 4.65
C SER A 189 20.18 -7.03 3.61
N ILE A 190 19.72 -6.10 2.76
CA ILE A 190 18.72 -6.42 1.73
C ILE A 190 19.44 -7.14 0.59
N THR A 191 18.97 -8.34 0.29
CA THR A 191 19.44 -9.19 -0.81
C THR A 191 18.83 -8.74 -2.15
N ASP A 192 19.42 -9.17 -3.26
CA ASP A 192 18.88 -8.83 -4.59
C ASP A 192 17.56 -9.57 -4.86
N GLU A 193 17.38 -10.76 -4.30
CA GLU A 193 16.11 -11.48 -4.32
C GLU A 193 15.01 -10.70 -3.58
N GLU A 194 15.33 -10.09 -2.43
CA GLU A 194 14.39 -9.21 -1.70
C GLU A 194 14.08 -7.90 -2.45
N ARG A 195 14.91 -7.48 -3.41
CA ARG A 195 14.66 -6.31 -4.29
C ARG A 195 13.88 -6.68 -5.55
N ALA A 196 13.69 -7.97 -5.83
CA ALA A 196 12.99 -8.43 -7.01
C ALA A 196 11.54 -7.91 -7.00
N PRO A 197 11.06 -7.30 -8.10
CA PRO A 197 9.74 -6.68 -8.14
C PRO A 197 8.64 -7.73 -7.96
N THR A 198 7.62 -7.37 -7.21
CA THR A 198 6.41 -8.20 -7.01
C THR A 198 5.20 -7.65 -7.76
N ALA A 199 5.43 -6.62 -8.58
CA ALA A 199 4.45 -6.02 -9.44
C ALA A 199 5.06 -5.64 -10.80
N THR A 200 4.23 -5.61 -11.83
CA THR A 200 4.59 -5.07 -13.15
C THR A 200 3.90 -3.73 -13.38
N PHE A 201 4.59 -2.84 -14.11
CA PHE A 201 4.16 -1.47 -14.35
C PHE A 201 3.87 -1.25 -15.82
N HIS A 202 2.72 -0.68 -16.11
CA HIS A 202 2.30 -0.34 -17.47
C HIS A 202 1.80 1.11 -17.49
N ASP A 203 2.15 1.84 -18.54
CA ASP A 203 1.74 3.24 -18.72
C ASP A 203 0.56 3.31 -19.69
N SER A 204 -0.58 3.78 -19.19
CA SER A 204 -1.77 4.00 -20.00
C SER A 204 -1.74 5.32 -20.78
N LYS A 205 -0.81 6.24 -20.45
CA LYS A 205 -0.66 7.59 -20.98
C LYS A 205 -1.86 8.51 -20.77
N HIS A 206 -2.75 8.18 -19.84
CA HIS A 206 -3.84 9.06 -19.41
C HIS A 206 -4.27 8.75 -17.99
N ASN A 207 -4.90 9.70 -17.31
CA ASN A 207 -5.44 9.48 -15.97
C ASN A 207 -6.56 8.42 -16.01
N ILE A 208 -6.52 7.43 -15.11
CA ILE A 208 -7.54 6.37 -15.01
C ILE A 208 -8.38 6.57 -13.75
N VAL A 209 -9.68 6.78 -13.95
CA VAL A 209 -10.68 6.94 -12.88
C VAL A 209 -11.43 5.65 -12.57
N HIS A 210 -11.65 4.81 -13.58
CA HIS A 210 -12.34 3.55 -13.42
C HIS A 210 -11.65 2.44 -14.21
N VAL A 211 -11.68 1.24 -13.64
CA VAL A 211 -11.11 0.04 -14.24
C VAL A 211 -12.07 -1.13 -14.06
N HIS A 212 -12.21 -1.94 -15.10
CA HIS A 212 -12.93 -3.20 -15.06
C HIS A 212 -12.15 -4.27 -15.81
N PHE A 213 -11.79 -5.33 -15.12
CA PHE A 213 -11.13 -6.48 -15.71
C PHE A 213 -12.16 -7.59 -15.99
N ASP A 214 -12.23 -8.02 -17.24
CA ASP A 214 -13.00 -9.19 -17.68
C ASP A 214 -12.06 -10.40 -17.75
N ALA A 215 -12.10 -11.22 -16.69
CA ALA A 215 -11.34 -12.44 -16.57
C ALA A 215 -11.64 -13.46 -17.68
N THR A 216 -12.85 -13.47 -18.25
CA THR A 216 -13.22 -14.47 -19.26
C THR A 216 -12.57 -14.22 -20.61
N ARG A 217 -12.25 -12.96 -20.91
CA ARG A 217 -11.63 -12.52 -22.16
C ARG A 217 -10.18 -12.09 -21.99
N GLY A 218 -9.70 -11.96 -20.76
CA GLY A 218 -8.40 -11.37 -20.45
C GLY A 218 -8.35 -9.88 -20.82
N TRP A 219 -9.48 -9.17 -20.84
CA TRP A 219 -9.54 -7.77 -21.27
C TRP A 219 -9.66 -6.82 -20.10
N LEU A 220 -8.90 -5.74 -20.14
CA LEU A 220 -9.03 -4.64 -19.18
C LEU A 220 -9.65 -3.44 -19.87
N LEU A 221 -10.70 -2.89 -19.27
CA LEU A 221 -11.28 -1.62 -19.66
C LEU A 221 -10.82 -0.55 -18.67
N THR A 222 -10.23 0.52 -19.19
CA THR A 222 -9.89 1.71 -18.41
C THR A 222 -10.67 2.91 -18.93
N SER A 223 -11.12 3.78 -18.04
CA SER A 223 -11.71 5.08 -18.41
C SER A 223 -11.11 6.21 -17.60
N GLY A 224 -10.91 7.34 -18.27
CA GLY A 224 -10.24 8.51 -17.68
C GLY A 224 -11.11 9.76 -17.61
N THR A 225 -10.60 10.77 -16.90
CA THR A 225 -11.20 12.12 -16.86
C THR A 225 -11.17 12.81 -18.23
N ASP A 226 -10.29 12.36 -19.12
CA ASP A 226 -10.08 12.86 -20.47
C ASP A 226 -11.15 12.37 -21.48
N LYS A 227 -12.20 11.69 -21.00
CA LYS A 227 -13.27 11.09 -21.82
C LYS A 227 -12.76 9.97 -22.74
N VAL A 228 -11.58 9.43 -22.48
CA VAL A 228 -11.03 8.30 -23.23
C VAL A 228 -11.35 7.01 -22.49
N ILE A 229 -11.84 6.03 -23.25
CA ILE A 229 -11.97 4.64 -22.81
C ILE A 229 -10.99 3.81 -23.63
N LYS A 230 -10.16 3.01 -22.95
CA LYS A 230 -9.21 2.10 -23.59
C LYS A 230 -9.54 0.67 -23.23
N LEU A 231 -9.31 -0.22 -24.18
CA LEU A 231 -9.41 -1.66 -24.00
C LEU A 231 -8.01 -2.25 -24.19
N TRP A 232 -7.59 -3.06 -23.24
CA TRP A 232 -6.27 -3.66 -23.21
C TRP A 232 -6.41 -5.18 -23.23
N ASP A 233 -5.58 -5.84 -24.04
CA ASP A 233 -5.39 -7.28 -23.94
C ASP A 233 -4.37 -7.56 -22.82
N MET A 234 -4.86 -8.10 -21.71
CA MET A 234 -4.07 -8.43 -20.52
C MET A 234 -3.73 -9.92 -20.44
N THR A 235 -4.12 -10.73 -21.43
CA THR A 235 -3.75 -12.15 -21.50
C THR A 235 -2.24 -12.42 -21.31
N PRO A 236 -1.30 -11.60 -21.85
CA PRO A 236 0.14 -11.84 -21.65
C PRO A 236 0.67 -11.39 -20.27
N VAL A 237 -0.14 -10.69 -19.47
CA VAL A 237 0.26 -10.11 -18.17
C VAL A 237 -0.41 -10.85 -17.00
N VAL A 238 -1.65 -11.27 -17.22
CA VAL A 238 -2.53 -11.94 -16.27
C VAL A 238 -2.66 -13.40 -16.69
N SER A 239 -1.55 -14.15 -16.59
CA SER A 239 -1.46 -15.57 -16.96
C SER A 239 -1.06 -16.44 -15.78
#